data_AF-A0A9E2MDM2-F1
#
_entry.id   AF-A0A9E2MDM2-F1
#
_cell.length_a   1.000
_cell.length_b   1.000
_cell.length_c   1.000
_cell.angle_alpha   90.00
_cell.angle_beta   90.00
_cell.angle_gamma   90.00
#
_symmetry.space_group_name_H-M   'P 1'
#
loop_
_entity.id
_entity.type
_entity.pdbx_description
1 polymer ?
#
loop_
_entity_poly.entity_id
_entity_poly.type
_entity_poly.pdbx_seq_one_letter_code
_entity_poly.pdbx_strand_id
1 'polypeptide(L)'
;DEFYHLIDSVVTGTGGKALKFIGDAALIVFPDDHAKKAVASLQSLKEEAQTIWTEFDVKCTVCIKAHIGSVVCGPMGTEKRFDVIGDTLNELFRMPDGHELSDELKALVE
;
A
#
# COMPACT_ATOMS: atom_id res chain seq x y z
N ASP A 1 -14.21 -9.86 -6.01
CA ASP A 1 -13.75 -8.97 -4.92
C ASP A 1 -12.62 -9.59 -4.09
N GLU A 2 -12.16 -10.80 -4.43
CA GLU A 2 -11.02 -11.50 -3.81
C GLU A 2 -9.78 -10.64 -3.63
N PHE A 3 -9.39 -9.86 -4.65
CA PHE A 3 -8.27 -8.91 -4.56
C PHE A 3 -8.39 -7.92 -3.39
N TYR A 4 -9.60 -7.39 -3.15
CA TYR A 4 -9.86 -6.45 -2.06
C TYR A 4 -9.75 -7.14 -0.70
N HIS A 5 -10.25 -8.37 -0.58
CA HIS A 5 -10.14 -9.18 0.64
C HIS A 5 -8.70 -9.60 0.94
N LEU A 6 -7.93 -9.96 -0.09
CA LEU A 6 -6.51 -10.26 0.03
C LEU A 6 -5.75 -9.05 0.59
N ILE A 7 -5.94 -7.87 0.00
CA ILE A 7 -5.30 -6.64 0.48
C ILE A 7 -5.66 -6.36 1.93
N ASP A 8 -6.94 -6.37 2.28
CA ASP A 8 -7.37 -6.08 3.64
C ASP A 8 -6.80 -7.07 4.66
N SER A 9 -6.80 -8.37 4.33
CA SER A 9 -6.22 -9.43 5.17
C SER A 9 -4.72 -9.24 5.41
N VAL A 10 -3.93 -9.04 4.34
CA VAL A 10 -2.47 -8.87 4.46
C VAL A 10 -2.10 -7.60 5.21
N VAL A 11 -2.79 -6.50 4.89
CA VAL A 11 -2.52 -5.19 5.49
C VAL A 11 -2.87 -5.18 6.97
N THR A 12 -4.07 -5.68 7.33
CA THR A 12 -4.49 -5.74 8.73
C THR A 12 -3.66 -6.73 9.55
N GLY A 13 -3.31 -7.90 8.99
CA GLY A 13 -2.41 -8.88 9.63
C GLY A 13 -0.98 -8.35 9.86
N THR A 14 -0.59 -7.31 9.12
CA THR A 14 0.69 -6.61 9.27
C THR A 14 0.58 -5.37 10.15
N GLY A 15 -0.60 -5.07 10.69
CA GLY A 15 -0.86 -3.92 11.57
C GLY A 15 -1.03 -2.60 10.81
N GLY A 16 -1.25 -2.66 9.50
CA GLY A 16 -1.59 -1.51 8.67
C GLY A 16 -3.10 -1.29 8.56
N LYS A 17 -3.49 -0.36 7.70
CA LYS A 17 -4.88 -0.06 7.34
C LYS A 17 -5.01 0.14 5.84
N ALA A 18 -5.99 -0.51 5.22
CA ALA A 18 -6.47 -0.15 3.89
C ALA A 18 -7.43 1.04 4.04
N LEU A 19 -7.03 2.21 3.53
CA LEU A 19 -7.77 3.46 3.72
C LEU A 19 -8.89 3.63 2.70
N LYS A 20 -8.54 3.43 1.44
CA LYS A 20 -9.44 3.64 0.31
C LYS A 20 -8.99 2.79 -0.86
N PHE A 21 -9.97 2.28 -1.59
CA PHE A 21 -9.77 1.70 -2.90
C PHE A 21 -10.12 2.76 -3.94
N ILE A 22 -9.26 2.93 -4.92
CA ILE A 22 -9.38 3.92 -5.99
C ILE A 22 -9.31 3.15 -7.30
N GLY A 23 -10.46 2.68 -7.78
CA GLY A 23 -10.51 1.71 -8.86
C GLY A 23 -9.89 0.38 -8.41
N ASP A 24 -8.90 -0.08 -9.15
CA ASP A 24 -8.09 -1.28 -8.93
C ASP A 24 -6.88 -1.05 -8.01
N ALA A 25 -6.66 0.18 -7.53
CA ALA A 25 -5.60 0.50 -6.58
C ALA A 25 -6.12 0.55 -5.13
N ALA A 26 -5.23 0.25 -4.18
CA ALA A 26 -5.49 0.45 -2.76
C ALA A 26 -4.47 1.42 -2.17
N LEU A 27 -4.96 2.43 -1.44
CA LEU A 27 -4.12 3.23 -0.57
C LEU A 27 -4.08 2.59 0.81
N ILE A 28 -2.88 2.17 1.20
CA ILE A 28 -2.59 1.43 2.42
C ILE A 28 -1.55 2.19 3.23
N VAL A 29 -1.67 2.13 4.56
CA VAL A 29 -0.73 2.79 5.47
C VAL A 29 -0.30 1.85 6.58
N PHE A 30 0.95 1.99 7.00
CA PHE A 30 1.55 1.26 8.11
C PHE A 30 2.20 2.25 9.08
N PRO A 31 2.20 1.96 10.38
CA PRO A 31 3.13 2.58 11.33
C PRO A 31 4.59 2.40 10.88
N ASP A 32 5.45 3.36 11.19
CA ASP A 32 6.87 3.36 10.81
C ASP A 32 7.66 2.26 11.52
N ASP A 33 7.33 1.97 12.78
CA ASP A 33 7.88 0.83 13.54
C ASP A 33 7.54 -0.54 12.93
N HIS A 34 6.58 -0.59 12.00
CA HIS A 34 6.23 -1.79 11.23
C HIS A 34 6.87 -1.84 9.84
N ALA A 35 7.67 -0.84 9.43
CA ALA A 35 8.15 -0.70 8.05
C ALA A 35 8.77 -1.96 7.44
N LYS A 36 9.67 -2.64 8.18
CA LYS A 36 10.34 -3.86 7.69
C LYS A 36 9.36 -5.01 7.45
N LYS A 37 8.41 -5.22 8.37
CA LYS A 37 7.35 -6.23 8.23
C LYS A 37 6.38 -5.85 7.10
N ALA A 38 6.05 -4.57 6.98
CA ALA A 38 5.19 -4.04 5.92
C ALA A 38 5.80 -4.33 4.55
N VAL A 39 7.06 -3.97 4.29
CA VAL A 39 7.73 -4.24 3.02
C VAL A 39 7.73 -5.74 2.68
N ALA A 40 8.05 -6.60 3.65
CA ALA A 40 7.98 -8.06 3.44
C ALA A 40 6.56 -8.53 3.07
N SER A 41 5.53 -8.03 3.76
CA SER A 41 4.13 -8.37 3.46
C SER A 41 3.67 -7.89 2.09
N LEU A 42 4.17 -6.74 1.62
CA LEU A 42 3.84 -6.19 0.31
C LEU A 42 4.45 -7.01 -0.84
N GLN A 43 5.61 -7.64 -0.61
CA GLN A 43 6.20 -8.57 -1.56
C GLN A 43 5.30 -9.81 -1.74
N SER A 44 4.87 -10.43 -0.64
CA SER A 44 3.93 -11.57 -0.69
C SER A 44 2.58 -11.17 -1.31
N LEU A 45 2.04 -10.01 -0.91
CA LEU A 45 0.80 -9.47 -1.47
C LEU A 45 0.87 -9.34 -3.00
N LYS A 46 2.00 -8.84 -3.52
CA LYS A 46 2.19 -8.69 -4.97
C LYS A 46 2.09 -10.02 -5.70
N GLU A 47 2.72 -11.07 -5.19
CA GLU A 47 2.75 -12.39 -5.82
C GLU A 47 1.35 -13.04 -5.83
N GLU A 48 0.65 -12.97 -4.70
CA GLU A 48 -0.71 -13.49 -4.57
C GLU A 48 -1.70 -12.70 -5.43
N ALA A 49 -1.62 -11.36 -5.39
CA ALA A 49 -2.46 -10.51 -6.23
C ALA A 49 -2.17 -10.72 -7.73
N GLN A 50 -0.91 -10.92 -8.10
CA GLN A 50 -0.54 -11.21 -9.48
C GLN A 50 -1.20 -12.51 -9.96
N THR A 51 -1.28 -13.53 -9.09
CA THR A 51 -1.97 -14.78 -9.40
C THR A 51 -3.45 -14.53 -9.70
N ILE A 52 -4.14 -13.79 -8.82
CA ILE A 52 -5.54 -13.41 -9.01
C ILE A 52 -5.73 -12.71 -10.36
N TRP A 53 -4.93 -11.68 -10.64
CA TRP A 53 -5.11 -10.88 -11.86
C TRP A 53 -4.73 -11.61 -13.15
N THR A 54 -3.81 -12.58 -13.08
CA THR A 54 -3.41 -13.42 -14.22
C THR A 54 -4.55 -14.32 -14.70
N GLU A 55 -5.48 -14.70 -13.81
CA GLU A 55 -6.68 -15.45 -14.19
C GLU A 55 -7.64 -14.65 -15.08
N PHE A 56 -7.59 -13.31 -14.98
CA PHE A 56 -8.43 -12.42 -15.80
C PHE A 56 -7.72 -12.01 -17.10
N ASP A 57 -6.45 -11.59 -17.01
CA ASP A 57 -5.61 -11.28 -18.17
C ASP A 57 -4.13 -11.47 -17.81
N VAL A 58 -3.45 -12.34 -18.54
CA VAL A 58 -2.02 -12.64 -18.37
C VAL A 58 -1.11 -11.44 -18.61
N LYS A 59 -1.62 -10.36 -19.22
CA LYS A 59 -0.88 -9.10 -19.42
C LYS A 59 -1.01 -8.15 -18.23
N CYS A 60 -1.94 -8.39 -17.31
CA CYS A 60 -2.07 -7.58 -16.09
C CYS A 60 -0.80 -7.70 -15.25
N THR A 61 -0.33 -6.56 -14.74
CA THR A 61 0.84 -6.49 -13.87
C THR A 61 0.45 -5.79 -12.59
N VAL A 62 0.63 -6.45 -11.45
CA VAL A 62 0.41 -5.86 -10.14
C VAL A 62 1.62 -5.03 -9.75
N CYS A 63 1.38 -3.75 -9.48
CA CYS A 63 2.38 -2.79 -9.03
C CYS A 63 2.26 -2.56 -7.52
N ILE A 64 3.41 -2.38 -6.87
CA ILE A 64 3.51 -1.97 -5.46
C ILE A 64 4.46 -0.78 -5.41
N LYS A 65 3.99 0.30 -4.81
CA LYS A 65 4.80 1.49 -4.51
C LYS A 65 4.71 1.74 -3.01
N ALA A 66 5.84 2.02 -2.36
CA ALA A 66 5.85 2.36 -0.94
C ALA A 66 6.86 3.47 -0.64
N HIS A 67 6.46 4.38 0.23
CA HIS A 67 7.24 5.51 0.69
C HIS A 67 7.11 5.60 2.21
N ILE A 68 8.17 6.03 2.88
CA ILE A 68 8.10 6.43 4.30
C ILE A 68 8.27 7.94 4.43
N GLY A 69 7.50 8.56 5.32
CA GLY A 69 7.60 9.98 5.58
C GLY A 69 6.52 10.45 6.55
N SER A 70 6.64 11.71 6.96
CA SER A 70 5.68 12.32 7.87
C SER A 70 4.36 12.59 7.16
N VAL A 71 3.26 12.25 7.82
CA VAL A 71 1.89 12.49 7.36
C VAL A 71 1.01 12.83 8.56
N VAL A 72 -0.08 13.54 8.30
CA VAL A 72 -1.15 13.78 9.28
C VAL A 72 -2.20 12.69 9.09
N CYS A 73 -2.50 11.96 10.16
CA CYS A 73 -3.48 10.87 10.18
C CYS A 73 -4.61 11.20 11.14
N GLY A 74 -5.86 10.92 10.77
CA GLY A 74 -6.98 11.07 11.69
C GLY A 74 -8.36 11.10 11.02
N PRO A 75 -9.42 11.28 11.81
CA PRO A 75 -10.78 11.39 11.29
C PRO A 75 -10.98 12.72 10.55
N MET A 76 -11.27 12.64 9.25
CA MET A 76 -11.44 13.79 8.36
C MET A 76 -12.84 13.82 7.73
N GLY A 77 -13.24 15.02 7.28
CA GLY A 77 -14.55 15.25 6.68
C GLY A 77 -15.72 15.23 7.67
N THR A 78 -16.93 15.32 7.14
CA THR A 78 -18.19 15.31 7.89
C THR A 78 -18.47 13.95 8.52
N GLU A 79 -18.13 12.87 7.82
CA GLU A 79 -18.32 11.49 8.27
C GLU A 79 -17.19 10.98 9.18
N LYS A 80 -16.17 11.81 9.46
CA LYS A 80 -15.05 11.46 10.35
C LYS A 80 -14.34 10.15 9.98
N ARG A 81 -14.27 9.85 8.67
CA ARG A 81 -13.52 8.69 8.17
C ARG A 81 -12.03 8.90 8.42
N PHE A 82 -11.33 7.84 8.82
CA PHE A 82 -9.88 7.91 9.00
C PHE A 82 -9.22 8.13 7.64
N ASP A 83 -8.43 9.18 7.52
CA ASP A 83 -7.71 9.52 6.30
C ASP A 83 -6.31 10.06 6.63
N VAL A 84 -5.50 10.21 5.58
CA VAL A 84 -4.10 10.60 5.65
C VAL A 84 -3.81 11.71 4.64
N ILE A 85 -3.14 12.77 5.11
CA ILE A 85 -2.73 13.93 4.30
C ILE A 85 -1.25 14.23 4.57
N GLY A 86 -0.48 14.45 3.50
CA GLY A 86 0.90 14.89 3.59
C GLY A 86 1.58 14.85 2.23
N ASP A 87 2.70 15.56 2.10
CA ASP A 87 3.43 15.62 0.83
C ASP A 87 4.02 14.26 0.44
N THR A 88 4.43 13.46 1.43
CA THR A 88 4.83 12.05 1.29
C THR A 88 3.84 11.23 0.45
N LEU A 89 2.53 11.52 0.56
CA LEU A 89 1.51 10.84 -0.23
C LEU A 89 1.55 11.27 -1.70
N ASN A 90 1.77 12.56 -1.98
CA ASN A 90 1.93 13.06 -3.34
C ASN A 90 3.20 12.51 -3.98
N GLU A 91 4.28 12.44 -3.22
CA GLU A 91 5.55 11.84 -3.65
C GLU A 91 5.35 10.37 -4.02
N LEU A 92 4.67 9.59 -3.15
CA LEU A 92 4.29 8.20 -3.42
C LEU A 92 3.50 8.05 -4.73
N PHE A 93 2.51 8.90 -4.98
CA PHE A 93 1.72 8.83 -6.22
C PHE A 93 2.54 9.17 -7.47
N ARG A 94 3.58 9.98 -7.34
CA ARG A 94 4.48 10.38 -8.44
C ARG A 94 5.60 9.38 -8.72
N MET A 95 5.81 8.39 -7.85
CA MET A 95 6.77 7.31 -8.09
C MET A 95 6.39 6.52 -9.35
N PRO A 96 7.38 6.04 -10.12
CA PRO A 96 7.13 5.24 -11.31
C PRO A 96 6.38 3.95 -10.95
N ASP A 97 5.58 3.46 -11.89
CA ASP A 97 4.88 2.19 -11.71
C ASP A 97 5.86 1.01 -11.77
N GLY A 98 5.59 -0.03 -10.98
CA GLY A 98 6.49 -1.17 -10.83
C GLY A 98 6.50 -1.71 -9.41
N HIS A 99 7.68 -2.13 -8.94
CA HIS A 99 7.93 -2.51 -7.56
C HIS A 99 8.93 -1.55 -6.95
N GLU A 100 8.42 -0.44 -6.45
CA GLU A 100 9.22 0.74 -6.12
C GLU A 100 9.12 1.07 -4.62
N LEU A 101 10.29 1.22 -4.00
CA LEU A 101 10.42 1.73 -2.64
C LEU A 101 11.16 3.06 -2.70
N SER A 102 10.75 4.06 -1.90
CA SER A 102 11.54 5.28 -1.76
C SER A 102 12.91 4.96 -1.18
N ASP A 103 13.91 5.79 -1.45
CA ASP A 103 15.28 5.53 -0.99
C ASP A 103 15.40 5.59 0.54
N GLU A 104 14.60 6.45 1.18
CA GLU A 104 14.47 6.53 2.64
C GLU A 104 13.89 5.24 3.22
N LEU A 105 12.91 4.63 2.53
CA LEU A 105 12.33 3.37 2.96
C LEU A 105 13.33 2.22 2.79
N LYS A 106 14.07 2.17 1.68
CA LYS A 106 15.13 1.16 1.47
C LYS A 106 16.16 1.21 2.59
N ALA A 107 16.68 2.40 2.89
CA ALA A 107 17.67 2.61 3.95
C ALA A 107 17.18 2.19 5.35
N LEU A 108 15.87 2.19 5.59
CA LEU A 108 15.28 1.75 6.86
C LEU A 108 15.12 0.23 6.96
N VAL A 109 14.90 -0.47 5.84
CA VAL A 109 14.52 -1.89 5.85
C VAL A 109 15.67 -2.85 5.52
N GLU A 110 16.76 -2.34 4.94
CA GLU A 110 18.05 -3.04 4.81
C GLU A 110 18.65 -3.37 6.18
#